data_AF-A0AAW6KJL5-F1
#
_entry.id   AF-A0AAW6KJL5-F1
#
_cell.length_a   1.000
_cell.length_b   1.000
_cell.length_c   1.000
_cell.angle_alpha   90.00
_cell.angle_beta   90.00
_cell.angle_gamma   90.00
#
_symmetry.space_group_name_H-M   'P 1'
#
loop_
_entity.id
_entity.type
_entity.pdbx_description
1 polymer ?
#
loop_
_entity_poly.entity_id
_entity_poly.type
_entity_poly.pdbx_seq_one_letter_code
_entity_poly.pdbx_strand_id
1 'polypeptide(L)' 'MSQHALVLQSDFGLDDGAVNAMYGVAYSVDSSLRIFDLTHNIPVFHIWEASYRLLQSVSYWPEGTVFV' A
#
# COMPACT_ATOMS: atom_id res chain seq x y z
N MET A 1 -11.63 -19.87 0.91
CA MET A 1 -10.43 -19.26 0.32
C MET A 1 -10.07 -18.06 1.16
N SER A 2 -8.85 -18.01 1.72
CA SER A 2 -8.35 -16.80 2.38
C SER A 2 -8.26 -15.72 1.32
N GLN A 3 -8.94 -14.59 1.53
CA GLN A 3 -8.84 -13.47 0.60
C GLN A 3 -7.73 -12.54 1.06
N HIS A 4 -6.57 -12.69 0.44
CA HIS A 4 -5.40 -11.88 0.73
C HIS A 4 -5.57 -10.47 0.15
N ALA A 5 -5.15 -9.46 0.92
CA ALA A 5 -5.15 -8.06 0.51
C ALA A 5 -3.72 -7.53 0.55
N LEU A 6 -3.39 -6.72 -0.45
CA LEU A 6 -2.15 -5.93 -0.50
C LEU A 6 -2.52 -4.47 -0.25
N VAL A 7 -1.90 -3.87 0.76
CA VAL A 7 -2.11 -2.47 1.13
C VAL A 7 -0.81 -1.70 0.89
N LEU A 8 -0.86 -0.63 0.10
CA LEU A 8 0.30 0.14 -0.32
C LEU A 8 0.41 1.47 0.44
N GLN A 9 1.61 1.80 0.91
CA GLN A 9 1.96 3.11 1.44
C GLN A 9 3.29 3.57 0.84
N SER A 10 3.35 4.81 0.33
CA SER A 10 4.63 5.40 -0.08
C SER A 10 4.66 6.91 0.11
N ASP A 11 5.81 7.50 -0.19
CA ASP A 11 6.04 8.94 -0.28
C ASP A 11 6.19 9.42 -1.74
N PHE A 12 5.73 8.61 -2.70
CA PHE A 12 5.86 8.90 -4.14
C PHE A 12 4.88 9.98 -4.64
N GLY A 13 3.82 10.27 -3.88
CA GLY A 13 2.70 11.06 -4.37
C GLY A 13 1.92 10.33 -5.46
N LEU A 14 0.99 11.07 -6.07
CA LEU A 14 0.13 10.59 -7.17
C LEU A 14 0.32 11.41 -8.46
N ASP A 15 1.32 12.29 -8.48
CA ASP A 15 1.54 13.23 -9.58
C ASP A 15 2.21 12.57 -10.79
N ASP A 16 2.89 11.43 -10.60
CA ASP A 16 3.55 10.67 -11.66
C ASP A 16 3.12 9.19 -11.70
N GLY A 17 3.76 8.41 -12.55
CA GLY A 17 3.43 7.00 -12.79
C GLY A 17 3.98 6.01 -11.76
N ALA A 18 4.67 6.43 -10.69
CA ALA A 18 5.35 5.53 -9.77
C ALA A 18 4.38 4.59 -9.06
N VAL A 19 3.29 5.13 -8.49
CA VAL A 19 2.24 4.30 -7.87
C VAL A 19 1.60 3.39 -8.90
N ASN A 20 1.26 3.91 -10.09
CA ASN A 20 0.69 3.10 -11.17
C ASN A 20 1.59 1.91 -11.57
N ALA A 21 2.92 2.09 -11.56
CA ALA A 21 3.87 1.01 -11.82
C ALA A 21 3.82 -0.08 -10.72
N MET A 22 3.63 0.30 -9.44
CA MET A 22 3.46 -0.67 -8.34
C MET A 22 2.22 -1.54 -8.58
N TYR A 23 1.09 -0.92 -8.97
CA TYR A 23 -0.12 -1.65 -9.35
C TYR A 23 0.13 -2.60 -10.52
N GLY A 24 0.83 -2.14 -11.57
CA GLY A 24 1.15 -2.97 -12.75
C GLY A 24 2.00 -4.18 -12.40
N VAL A 25 3.01 -4.03 -11.54
CA VAL A 25 3.85 -5.14 -11.09
C VAL A 25 3.04 -6.15 -10.28
N ALA A 26 2.26 -5.69 -9.30
CA ALA A 26 1.41 -6.57 -8.50
C ALA A 26 0.40 -7.34 -9.38
N TYR A 27 -0.23 -6.64 -10.33
CA TYR A 27 -1.17 -7.25 -11.29
C TYR A 27 -0.50 -8.27 -12.22
N SER A 28 0.76 -8.04 -12.61
CA SER A 28 1.52 -8.98 -13.44
C SER A 28 1.85 -10.30 -12.72
N VAL A 29 1.90 -10.27 -11.39
CA VAL A 29 2.15 -11.45 -10.54
C VAL A 29 0.83 -12.19 -10.27
N ASP A 30 -0.22 -11.46 -9.88
CA ASP A 30 -1.55 -12.01 -9.65
C ASP A 30 -2.65 -11.00 -10.01
N SER A 31 -3.30 -11.25 -11.15
CA SER A 31 -4.41 -10.41 -11.63
C SER A 31 -5.68 -10.43 -10.78
N SER A 32 -5.80 -11.38 -9.84
CA SER A 32 -6.93 -11.51 -8.93
C SER A 32 -6.69 -10.86 -7.55
N LEU A 33 -5.44 -10.42 -7.30
CA LEU A 33 -5.05 -9.80 -6.04
C LEU A 33 -5.79 -8.48 -5.84
N ARG A 34 -6.34 -8.30 -4.64
CA ARG A 34 -6.93 -7.01 -4.25
C ARG A 34 -5.88 -6.09 -3.68
N ILE A 35 -5.74 -4.93 -4.30
CA ILE A 35 -4.78 -3.89 -3.93
C ILE A 35 -5.56 -2.68 -3.42
N PHE A 36 -5.08 -2.09 -2.33
CA PHE A 36 -5.64 -0.91 -1.71
C PHE A 36 -4.52 0.06 -1.34
N ASP A 37 -4.80 1.35 -1.38
CA ASP A 37 -3.86 2.35 -0.88
C ASP A 37 -4.18 2.70 0.56
N LEU A 38 -3.16 2.71 1.42
CA LEU A 38 -3.22 3.39 2.71
C LEU A 38 -3.05 4.89 2.48
N THR A 39 -1.93 5.30 1.88
CA THR A 39 -1.68 6.66 1.40
C THR A 39 -0.38 6.71 0.60
N HIS A 40 -0.32 7.58 -0.41
CA HIS A 40 0.91 7.91 -1.13
C HIS A 40 1.39 9.34 -0.85
N ASN A 41 0.74 10.02 0.11
CA ASN A 41 0.95 11.43 0.40
C ASN A 41 1.84 11.62 1.64
N ILE A 42 2.66 10.64 2.00
CA ILE A 42 3.67 10.81 3.04
C ILE A 42 4.67 11.88 2.55
N PRO A 43 5.05 12.87 3.37
CA PRO A 43 6.11 13.79 2.99
C PRO A 43 7.40 13.01 2.69
N VAL A 44 8.08 13.38 1.61
CA VAL A 44 9.25 12.64 1.11
C VAL A 44 10.27 12.43 2.22
N PHE A 45 10.68 11.17 2.41
CA PHE A 45 11.64 10.68 3.42
C PHE A 45 11.18 10.82 4.89
N HIS A 46 9.91 11.13 5.16
CA HIS A 46 9.42 11.39 6.53
C HIS A 46 8.96 10.12 7.27
N ILE A 47 9.94 9.32 7.72
CA ILE A 47 9.75 7.98 8.31
C ILE A 47 8.79 7.97 9.52
N TRP A 48 8.82 9.00 10.37
CA TRP A 48 7.95 9.06 11.55
C TRP A 48 6.47 9.19 11.17
N GLU A 49 6.15 9.97 10.14
CA GLU A 49 4.76 10.10 9.69
C GLU A 49 4.31 8.83 8.98
N ALA A 50 5.19 8.22 8.17
CA ALA A 50 4.92 6.91 7.56
C ALA A 50 4.56 5.84 8.60
N SER A 51 5.32 5.74 9.70
CA SER A 51 5.05 4.77 10.75
C SER A 51 3.76 5.08 11.51
N TYR A 52 3.47 6.35 11.73
CA TYR A 52 2.24 6.78 12.39
C TYR A 52 1.00 6.44 11.57
N ARG A 53 1.00 6.69 10.24
CA ARG A 53 -0.10 6.32 9.35
C ARG A 53 -0.34 4.82 9.30
N LEU A 54 0.73 4.02 9.24
CA LEU A 54 0.61 2.55 9.31
C LEU A 54 0.01 2.09 10.63
N LEU A 55 0.51 2.60 11.77
CA LEU A 55 0.02 2.27 13.11
C LEU A 55 -1.48 2.56 13.26
N GLN A 56 -1.96 3.66 12.66
CA GLN A 56 -3.37 4.04 12.70
C GLN A 56 -4.27 3.06 11.93
N SER A 57 -3.77 2.39 10.88
CA SER A 57 -4.59 1.57 10.00
C SER A 57 -4.49 0.07 10.26
N VAL A 58 -3.34 -0.44 10.70
CA VAL A 58 -3.01 -1.88 10.65
C VAL A 58 -4.02 -2.77 11.38
N SER A 59 -4.55 -2.32 12.52
CA SER A 59 -5.48 -3.09 13.36
C SER A 59 -6.87 -3.28 12.76
N TYR A 60 -7.23 -2.51 11.72
CA TYR A 60 -8.51 -2.65 11.03
C TYR A 60 -8.50 -3.70 9.92
N TRP A 61 -7.31 -4.16 9.51
CA TRP A 61 -7.17 -5.14 8.45
C TRP A 61 -7.16 -6.57 8.99
N PRO A 62 -7.79 -7.52 8.29
CA PRO A 62 -7.81 -8.91 8.71
C PRO A 62 -6.40 -9.52 8.66
N GLU A 63 -6.21 -10.57 9.46
CA GLU A 63 -5.01 -11.41 9.41
C GLU A 63 -4.74 -11.90 7.98
N GLY A 64 -3.46 -11.90 7.59
CA GLY A 64 -3.03 -12.27 6.23
C GLY A 64 -3.04 -11.13 5.21
N THR A 65 -3.36 -9.89 5.63
CA THR A 65 -3.09 -8.68 4.85
C THR A 65 -1.60 -8.38 4.81
N VAL A 66 -1.08 -8.04 3.64
CA VAL A 66 0.32 -7.65 3.44
C VAL A 66 0.38 -6.12 3.26
N PHE A 67 1.21 -5.46 4.07
CA PHE A 67 1.48 -4.03 3.96
C PHE A 67 2.83 -3.82 3.29
N VAL A 68 2.86 -2.96 2.27
CA VAL A 68 4.07 -2.59 1.51
C VAL A 68 4.23 -1.08 1.53
#